data_AF-A0A291HUD5-F1
#
_entry.id   AF-A0A291HUD5-F1
#
_cell.length_a   1.000
_cell.length_b   1.000
_cell.length_c   1.000
_cell.angle_alpha   90.00
_cell.angle_beta   90.00
_cell.angle_gamma   90.00
#
_symmetry.space_group_name_H-M   'P 1'
#
loop_
_entity.id
_entity.type
_entity.pdbx_description
1 polymer ?
#
loop_
_entity_poly.entity_id
_entity_poly.type
_entity_poly.pdbx_seq_one_letter_code
_entity_poly.pdbx_strand_id
1 'polypeptide(L)'
;MNPLRWWRTAFRPRHPMTDDQERLTDTLLFFSFIALLVGGYSLLKWAGHGHGALMLTSSLLMALALACAGWLRLGGSPGGAMHLAMAGMVLHAVNIIWQSGGLGQSTQLYWLPLLMMLCFLMGHRRQALLWCLLLLAAVVALVALPLLEVSLPRLQLNERARRIETWSGFLLPMVLLMIAQYHTVRLRDSAIDHALNARAQSERAARLAAEGKAQLGQMLSQADHSAGELVSAAGELGRTSGQLGRAVAELNQGSHHQAEAAGRMQSQLAELHQALERAASFVSEVTHRSASAGKRADQGNQALAECVTAIHRIQARHQDIDATTSLITHIAEQTNLLALNAAIEAARAGEHGRGFAVVAQEVRELSTRSNESARQIRELLASSHQEVSNGEAVIQGATQALSGILALVKDIGRDMQELSALTRSQHQALHALGQAGDAVAAVAGQTLATSRQMAAYEADLQGITRLLESQSKGLASIVREG
;
A
#
# COMPACT_ATOMS: atom_id res chain seq x y z
N MET A 1 -16.70 82.27 -12.54
CA MET A 1 -17.11 81.29 -13.59
C MET A 1 -16.08 81.34 -14.71
N ASN A 2 -15.39 80.25 -15.04
CA ASN A 2 -14.36 80.28 -16.10
C ASN A 2 -15.07 80.29 -17.47
N PRO A 3 -14.99 81.39 -18.26
CA PRO A 3 -15.79 81.55 -19.47
C PRO A 3 -15.43 80.52 -20.55
N LEU A 4 -14.17 80.07 -20.59
CA LEU A 4 -13.73 79.01 -21.49
C LEU A 4 -14.31 77.65 -21.09
N ARG A 5 -14.42 77.35 -19.78
CA ARG A 5 -15.07 76.11 -19.33
C ARG A 5 -16.55 76.10 -19.71
N TRP A 6 -17.23 77.22 -19.50
CA TRP A 6 -18.62 77.38 -19.92
C TRP A 6 -18.78 77.18 -21.43
N TRP A 7 -17.93 77.80 -22.24
CA TRP A 7 -17.92 77.66 -23.70
C TRP A 7 -17.75 76.20 -24.13
N ARG A 8 -16.74 75.51 -23.59
CA ARG A 8 -16.50 74.10 -23.88
C ARG A 8 -17.70 73.25 -23.50
N THR A 9 -18.28 73.45 -22.31
CA THR A 9 -19.46 72.67 -21.88
C THR A 9 -20.71 72.97 -22.70
N ALA A 10 -20.92 74.21 -23.12
CA ALA A 10 -22.11 74.62 -23.87
C ALA A 10 -22.11 74.01 -25.30
N PHE A 11 -20.94 73.95 -25.92
CA PHE A 11 -20.77 73.51 -27.31
C PHE A 11 -20.20 72.10 -27.48
N ARG A 12 -19.94 71.36 -26.39
CA ARG A 12 -19.50 69.96 -26.48
C ARG A 12 -20.58 69.10 -27.14
N PRO A 13 -20.23 68.25 -28.13
CA PRO A 13 -21.14 67.27 -28.69
C PRO A 13 -21.62 66.29 -27.62
N ARG A 14 -22.87 65.83 -27.73
CA ARG A 14 -23.50 64.91 -26.76
C ARG A 14 -23.42 63.44 -27.15
N HIS A 15 -22.82 63.12 -28.30
CA HIS A 15 -22.65 61.76 -28.77
C HIS A 15 -21.28 61.20 -28.34
N PRO A 16 -21.14 59.88 -28.19
CA PRO A 16 -19.85 59.26 -27.90
C PRO A 16 -18.87 59.51 -29.04
N MET A 17 -17.66 59.95 -28.69
CA MET A 17 -16.59 60.29 -29.62
C MET A 17 -15.43 59.32 -29.39
N THR A 18 -14.63 59.05 -30.43
CA THR A 18 -13.33 58.40 -30.24
C THR A 18 -12.37 59.35 -29.54
N ASP A 19 -11.34 58.83 -28.87
CA ASP A 19 -10.33 59.65 -28.19
C ASP A 19 -9.71 60.74 -29.11
N ASP A 20 -9.55 60.42 -30.40
CA ASP A 20 -9.06 61.37 -31.40
C ASP A 20 -10.08 62.48 -31.73
N GLN A 21 -11.36 62.11 -31.87
CA GLN A 21 -12.45 63.06 -32.10
C GLN A 21 -12.66 63.97 -30.90
N GLU A 22 -12.55 63.43 -29.69
CA GLU A 22 -12.68 64.19 -28.45
C GLU A 22 -11.55 65.21 -28.30
N ARG A 23 -10.31 64.79 -28.55
CA ARG A 23 -9.14 65.67 -28.58
C ARG A 23 -9.28 66.82 -29.58
N LEU A 24 -9.67 66.52 -30.82
CA LEU A 24 -9.84 67.53 -31.86
C LEU A 24 -10.98 68.50 -31.53
N THR A 25 -12.09 67.98 -31.03
CA THR A 25 -13.24 68.78 -30.60
C THR A 25 -12.88 69.75 -29.49
N ASP A 26 -12.18 69.30 -28.44
CA ASP A 26 -11.76 70.16 -27.34
C ASP A 26 -10.78 71.25 -27.80
N THR A 27 -9.89 70.91 -28.72
CA THR A 27 -8.93 71.85 -29.31
C THR A 27 -9.63 72.90 -30.18
N LEU A 28 -10.58 72.48 -31.02
CA LEU A 28 -11.41 73.36 -31.85
C LEU A 28 -12.27 74.30 -31.01
N LEU A 29 -12.91 73.81 -29.94
CA LEU A 29 -13.69 74.65 -29.02
C LEU A 29 -12.82 75.66 -28.27
N PHE A 30 -11.58 75.30 -27.95
CA PHE A 30 -10.63 76.23 -27.33
C PHE A 30 -10.25 77.37 -28.26
N PHE A 31 -9.81 77.05 -29.49
CA PHE A 31 -9.37 78.08 -30.43
C PHE A 31 -10.52 78.85 -31.06
N SER A 32 -11.73 78.27 -31.17
CA SER A 32 -12.92 79.03 -31.56
C SER A 32 -13.30 80.07 -30.50
N PHE A 33 -13.16 79.75 -29.21
CA PHE A 33 -13.34 80.72 -28.14
C PHE A 33 -12.32 81.85 -28.21
N ILE A 34 -11.04 81.52 -28.45
CA ILE A 34 -9.99 82.52 -28.64
C ILE A 34 -10.29 83.38 -29.86
N ALA A 35 -10.67 82.79 -30.99
CA ALA A 35 -11.03 83.49 -32.22
C ALA A 35 -12.21 84.45 -32.00
N LEU A 36 -13.20 84.07 -31.19
CA LEU A 36 -14.31 84.93 -30.80
C LEU A 36 -13.82 86.14 -29.99
N LEU A 37 -12.92 85.95 -29.02
CA LEU A 37 -12.35 87.04 -28.22
C LEU A 37 -11.49 87.98 -29.07
N VAL A 38 -10.63 87.43 -29.93
CA VAL A 38 -9.79 88.21 -30.85
C VAL A 38 -10.66 88.99 -31.85
N GLY A 39 -11.69 88.35 -32.41
CA GLY A 39 -12.64 88.99 -33.31
C GLY A 39 -13.41 90.12 -32.63
N GLY A 40 -13.85 89.92 -31.38
CA GLY A 40 -14.52 90.95 -30.59
C GLY A 40 -13.62 92.14 -30.28
N TYR A 41 -12.37 91.88 -29.86
CA TYR A 41 -11.36 92.92 -29.67
C TYR A 41 -11.12 93.71 -30.96
N SER A 42 -10.94 93.01 -32.07
CA SER A 42 -10.71 93.63 -33.38
C SER A 42 -11.91 94.45 -33.84
N LEU A 43 -13.15 93.96 -33.68
CA LEU A 43 -14.37 94.67 -34.04
C LEU A 43 -14.50 95.99 -33.26
N LEU A 44 -14.32 95.94 -31.93
CA LEU A 44 -14.39 97.14 -31.08
C LEU A 44 -13.31 98.16 -31.46
N LYS A 45 -12.10 97.66 -31.73
CA LYS A 45 -10.98 98.50 -32.17
C LYS A 45 -11.28 99.21 -33.48
N TRP A 46 -11.76 98.51 -34.50
CA TRP A 46 -11.99 99.10 -35.82
C TRP A 46 -13.30 99.91 -35.91
N ALA A 47 -14.32 99.59 -35.10
CA ALA A 47 -15.52 100.40 -34.95
C ALA A 47 -15.19 101.82 -34.43
N GLY A 48 -14.25 101.93 -33.49
CA GLY A 48 -13.77 103.21 -32.98
C GLY A 48 -13.03 104.08 -34.00
N HIS A 49 -12.63 103.52 -35.15
CA HIS A 49 -11.85 104.20 -36.18
C HIS A 49 -12.56 104.29 -37.55
N GLY A 50 -13.79 103.79 -37.67
CA GLY A 50 -14.59 103.91 -38.91
C GLY A 50 -14.14 103.02 -40.08
N HIS A 51 -13.35 101.97 -39.86
CA HIS A 51 -12.86 101.09 -40.92
C HIS A 51 -13.82 99.94 -41.24
N GLY A 52 -14.79 100.20 -42.12
CA GLY A 52 -15.87 99.26 -42.46
C GLY A 52 -15.41 97.86 -42.91
N ALA A 53 -14.34 97.77 -43.73
CA ALA A 53 -13.85 96.48 -44.22
C ALA A 53 -13.18 95.62 -43.12
N LEU A 54 -12.53 96.24 -42.13
CA LEU A 54 -11.98 95.50 -40.98
C LEU A 54 -13.09 95.09 -40.01
N MET A 55 -14.07 95.98 -39.77
CA MET A 55 -15.26 95.65 -38.99
C MET A 55 -16.01 94.44 -39.57
N LEU A 56 -16.19 94.40 -40.89
CA LEU A 56 -16.84 93.28 -41.59
C LEU A 56 -16.10 91.96 -41.37
N THR A 57 -14.79 91.93 -41.58
CA THR A 57 -14.03 90.68 -41.37
C THR A 57 -13.88 90.29 -39.90
N SER A 58 -13.92 91.24 -38.96
CA SER A 58 -13.97 90.95 -37.53
C SER A 58 -15.32 90.37 -37.11
N SER A 59 -16.45 90.89 -37.62
CA SER A 59 -17.76 90.31 -37.37
C SER A 59 -17.89 88.92 -38.01
N LEU A 60 -17.33 88.74 -39.20
CA LEU A 60 -17.29 87.44 -39.88
C LEU A 60 -16.43 86.41 -39.15
N LEU A 61 -15.27 86.81 -38.60
CA LEU A 61 -14.45 85.96 -37.73
C LEU A 61 -15.24 85.47 -36.51
N MET A 62 -15.96 86.37 -35.83
CA MET A 62 -16.81 86.01 -34.68
C MET A 62 -17.94 85.08 -35.08
N ALA A 63 -18.62 85.38 -36.20
CA ALA A 63 -19.71 84.55 -36.72
C ALA A 63 -19.24 83.15 -37.08
N LEU A 64 -18.08 83.02 -37.74
CA LEU A 64 -17.51 81.73 -38.10
C LEU A 64 -16.94 80.97 -36.89
N ALA A 65 -16.45 81.66 -35.86
CA ALA A 65 -16.07 81.04 -34.59
C ALA A 65 -17.29 80.44 -33.85
N LEU A 66 -18.42 81.17 -33.83
CA LEU A 66 -19.70 80.68 -33.30
C LEU A 66 -20.25 79.53 -34.16
N ALA A 67 -20.16 79.64 -35.48
CA ALA A 67 -20.58 78.57 -36.40
C ALA A 67 -19.74 77.31 -36.23
N CYS A 68 -18.43 77.43 -36.03
CA CYS A 68 -17.55 76.31 -35.69
C CYS A 68 -18.00 75.61 -34.40
N ALA A 69 -18.27 76.37 -33.33
CA ALA A 69 -18.71 75.80 -32.06
C ALA A 69 -20.12 75.19 -32.16
N GLY A 70 -21.04 75.85 -32.86
CA GLY A 70 -22.38 75.35 -33.17
C GLY A 70 -22.36 74.07 -34.01
N TRP A 71 -21.47 74.00 -35.01
CA TRP A 71 -21.28 72.82 -35.86
C TRP A 71 -20.91 71.59 -35.02
N LEU A 72 -19.94 71.74 -34.10
CA LEU A 72 -19.58 70.67 -33.17
C LEU A 72 -20.76 70.29 -32.27
N ARG A 73 -21.48 71.27 -31.72
CA ARG A 73 -22.62 71.03 -30.84
C ARG A 73 -23.77 70.26 -31.50
N LEU A 74 -23.97 70.47 -32.80
CA LEU A 74 -24.97 69.81 -33.64
C LEU A 74 -24.50 68.42 -34.14
N GLY A 75 -23.30 67.98 -33.75
CA GLY A 75 -22.78 66.67 -34.14
C GLY A 75 -22.04 66.66 -35.47
N GLY A 76 -21.70 67.83 -36.01
CA GLY A 76 -20.89 67.94 -37.22
C GLY A 76 -19.46 67.46 -36.99
N SER A 77 -18.79 67.03 -38.07
CA SER A 77 -17.43 66.50 -37.98
C SER A 77 -16.41 67.56 -37.53
N PRO A 78 -15.39 67.19 -36.73
CA PRO A 78 -14.31 68.11 -36.34
C PRO A 78 -13.62 68.78 -37.54
N GLY A 79 -13.46 68.04 -38.63
CA GLY A 79 -12.92 68.59 -39.87
C GLY A 79 -13.77 69.73 -40.46
N GLY A 80 -15.10 69.59 -40.47
CA GLY A 80 -15.99 70.66 -40.93
C GLY A 80 -15.90 71.90 -40.06
N ALA A 81 -15.87 71.73 -38.74
CA ALA A 81 -15.66 72.81 -37.78
C ALA A 81 -14.31 73.52 -37.99
N MET A 82 -13.26 72.75 -38.27
CA MET A 82 -11.93 73.28 -38.59
C MET A 82 -11.95 74.20 -39.81
N HIS A 83 -12.62 73.80 -40.90
CA HIS A 83 -12.75 74.64 -42.08
C HIS A 83 -13.47 75.97 -41.78
N LEU A 84 -14.54 75.94 -40.98
CA LEU A 84 -15.26 77.16 -40.55
C LEU A 84 -14.36 78.09 -39.74
N ALA A 85 -13.67 77.54 -38.73
CA ALA A 85 -12.77 78.33 -37.88
C ALA A 85 -11.63 78.94 -38.69
N MET A 86 -10.98 78.15 -39.54
CA MET A 86 -9.83 78.60 -40.33
C MET A 86 -10.24 79.62 -41.39
N ALA A 87 -11.38 79.44 -42.06
CA ALA A 87 -11.89 80.43 -43.03
C ALA A 87 -12.03 81.82 -42.41
N GLY A 88 -12.61 81.91 -41.20
CA GLY A 88 -12.78 83.19 -40.51
C GLY A 88 -11.44 83.81 -40.09
N MET A 89 -10.55 82.99 -39.51
CA MET A 89 -9.26 83.47 -39.02
C MET A 89 -8.33 83.90 -40.17
N VAL A 90 -8.24 83.12 -41.25
CA VAL A 90 -7.42 83.42 -42.42
C VAL A 90 -7.92 84.66 -43.13
N LEU A 91 -9.23 84.74 -43.40
CA LEU A 91 -9.80 85.89 -44.12
C LEU A 91 -9.58 87.18 -43.35
N HIS A 92 -9.77 87.17 -42.03
CA HIS A 92 -9.54 88.36 -41.21
C HIS A 92 -8.05 88.73 -41.12
N ALA A 93 -7.15 87.75 -40.92
CA ALA A 93 -5.72 87.98 -40.86
C ALA A 93 -5.15 88.50 -42.20
N VAL A 94 -5.58 87.95 -43.33
CA VAL A 94 -5.15 88.43 -44.65
C VAL A 94 -5.68 89.84 -44.91
N ASN A 95 -6.94 90.13 -44.54
CA ASN A 95 -7.53 91.46 -44.74
C ASN A 95 -6.89 92.54 -43.85
N ILE A 96 -6.57 92.24 -42.59
CA ILE A 96 -5.89 93.21 -41.73
C ILE A 96 -4.47 93.49 -42.22
N ILE A 97 -3.73 92.47 -42.68
CA ILE A 97 -2.41 92.64 -43.30
C ILE A 97 -2.54 93.48 -44.58
N TRP A 98 -3.52 93.19 -45.42
CA TRP A 98 -3.82 93.95 -46.63
C TRP A 98 -4.04 95.43 -46.35
N GLN A 99 -4.92 95.77 -45.40
CA GLN A 99 -5.25 97.16 -45.07
C GLN A 99 -4.13 97.93 -44.37
N SER A 100 -3.17 97.21 -43.79
CA SER A 100 -1.98 97.79 -43.16
C SER A 100 -0.80 98.00 -44.12
N GLY A 101 -1.02 97.93 -45.44
CA GLY A 101 0.03 98.15 -46.44
C GLY A 101 0.82 96.90 -46.82
N GLY A 102 0.30 95.71 -46.54
CA GLY A 102 0.93 94.43 -46.91
C GLY A 102 2.05 94.00 -45.97
N LEU A 103 2.75 92.92 -46.33
CA LEU A 103 3.67 92.21 -45.43
C LEU A 103 4.89 93.02 -44.99
N GLY A 104 5.37 93.95 -45.83
CA GLY A 104 6.56 94.76 -45.54
C GLY A 104 6.33 95.92 -44.56
N GLN A 105 5.06 96.30 -44.31
CA GLN A 105 4.71 97.45 -43.45
C GLN A 105 3.73 97.07 -42.33
N SER A 106 3.07 95.91 -42.43
CA SER A 106 2.11 95.43 -41.44
C SER A 106 2.78 94.96 -40.15
N THR A 107 2.26 95.44 -39.02
CA THR A 107 2.61 94.89 -37.68
C THR A 107 1.90 93.58 -37.37
N GLN A 108 1.07 93.06 -38.29
CA GLN A 108 0.22 91.87 -38.11
C GLN A 108 0.85 90.58 -38.69
N LEU A 109 2.14 90.62 -39.06
CA LEU A 109 2.82 89.51 -39.75
C LEU A 109 2.77 88.18 -38.98
N TYR A 110 2.84 88.21 -37.65
CA TYR A 110 2.88 86.99 -36.82
C TYR A 110 1.56 86.22 -36.77
N TRP A 111 0.45 86.76 -37.28
CA TRP A 111 -0.78 85.96 -37.43
C TRP A 111 -0.60 84.82 -38.42
N LEU A 112 0.22 84.99 -39.46
CA LEU A 112 0.44 83.94 -40.48
C LEU A 112 1.08 82.66 -39.90
N PRO A 113 2.24 82.69 -39.22
CA PRO A 113 2.82 81.50 -38.61
C PRO A 113 1.93 80.91 -37.51
N LEU A 114 1.19 81.74 -36.75
CA LEU A 114 0.20 81.25 -35.79
C LEU A 114 -0.90 80.44 -36.49
N LEU A 115 -1.45 80.94 -37.59
CA LEU A 115 -2.51 80.23 -38.33
C LEU A 115 -2.01 78.92 -38.94
N MET A 116 -0.78 78.90 -39.48
CA MET A 116 -0.15 77.66 -39.95
C MET A 116 -0.01 76.64 -38.82
N MET A 117 0.35 77.08 -37.61
CA MET A 117 0.41 76.19 -36.46
C MET A 117 -0.99 75.66 -36.07
N LEU A 118 -1.99 76.55 -36.01
CA LEU A 118 -3.36 76.18 -35.69
C LEU A 118 -3.95 75.18 -36.69
N CYS A 119 -3.52 75.22 -37.96
CA CYS A 119 -3.87 74.22 -38.97
C CYS A 119 -3.60 72.79 -38.49
N PHE A 120 -2.41 72.54 -37.93
CA PHE A 120 -1.99 71.21 -37.49
C PHE A 120 -2.52 70.84 -36.10
N LEU A 121 -2.92 71.82 -35.30
CA LEU A 121 -3.44 71.59 -33.96
C LEU A 121 -4.94 71.26 -33.99
N MET A 122 -5.70 71.90 -34.88
CA MET A 122 -7.16 71.84 -34.91
C MET A 122 -7.72 70.86 -35.97
N GLY A 123 -6.90 70.32 -36.86
CA GLY A 123 -7.34 69.46 -37.96
C GLY A 123 -6.44 68.27 -38.22
N HIS A 124 -6.96 67.30 -38.98
CA HIS A 124 -6.15 66.18 -39.44
C HIS A 124 -5.11 66.63 -40.48
N ARG A 125 -4.03 65.85 -40.63
CA ARG A 125 -2.89 66.13 -41.53
C ARG A 125 -3.29 66.66 -42.92
N ARG A 126 -4.29 66.05 -43.57
CA ARG A 126 -4.73 66.47 -44.92
C ARG A 126 -5.37 67.86 -44.94
N GLN A 127 -6.25 68.15 -43.99
CA GLN A 127 -6.93 69.44 -43.86
C GLN A 127 -5.95 70.55 -43.45
N ALA A 128 -5.04 70.23 -42.52
CA ALA A 128 -3.99 71.14 -42.09
C ALA A 128 -3.09 71.56 -43.26
N LEU A 129 -2.64 70.60 -44.08
CA LEU A 129 -1.83 70.86 -45.26
C LEU A 129 -2.56 71.72 -46.30
N LEU A 130 -3.84 71.45 -46.54
CA LEU A 130 -4.67 72.24 -47.46
C LEU A 130 -4.71 73.71 -47.04
N TRP A 131 -5.00 73.99 -45.77
CA TRP A 131 -5.05 75.37 -45.28
C TRP A 131 -3.69 76.06 -45.22
N CYS A 132 -2.62 75.33 -44.90
CA CYS A 132 -1.26 75.85 -45.00
C CYS A 132 -0.90 76.25 -46.44
N LEU A 133 -1.31 75.48 -47.45
CA LEU A 133 -1.11 75.82 -48.86
C LEU A 133 -1.94 77.05 -49.28
N LEU A 134 -3.19 77.15 -48.83
CA LEU A 134 -4.03 78.34 -49.07
C LEU A 134 -3.44 79.60 -48.42
N LEU A 135 -2.95 79.47 -47.19
CA LEU A 135 -2.24 80.55 -46.49
C LEU A 135 -0.96 80.94 -47.22
N LEU A 136 -0.17 79.97 -47.67
CA LEU A 136 1.03 80.22 -48.46
C LEU A 136 0.70 80.96 -49.76
N ALA A 137 -0.36 80.57 -50.46
CA ALA A 137 -0.83 81.27 -51.65
C ALA A 137 -1.26 82.71 -51.35
N ALA A 138 -1.95 82.95 -50.22
CA ALA A 138 -2.32 84.29 -49.78
C ALA A 138 -1.10 85.15 -49.43
N VAL A 139 -0.08 84.57 -48.79
CA VAL A 139 1.20 85.24 -48.52
C VAL A 139 1.91 85.60 -49.82
N VAL A 140 2.00 84.67 -50.78
CA VAL A 140 2.58 84.92 -52.10
C VAL A 140 1.84 86.06 -52.81
N ALA A 141 0.51 86.09 -52.78
CA ALA A 141 -0.27 87.18 -53.35
C ALA A 141 0.02 88.53 -52.68
N LEU A 142 0.10 88.58 -51.35
CA LEU A 142 0.42 89.79 -50.58
C LEU A 142 1.85 90.30 -50.82
N VAL A 143 2.81 89.42 -51.15
CA VAL A 143 4.17 89.81 -51.57
C VAL A 143 4.18 90.31 -53.02
N ALA A 144 3.46 89.64 -53.92
CA ALA A 144 3.49 89.92 -55.35
C ALA A 144 2.82 91.25 -55.72
N LEU A 145 1.75 91.65 -55.03
CA LEU A 145 0.96 92.82 -55.42
C LEU A 145 1.72 94.16 -55.34
N PRO A 146 2.48 94.46 -54.29
CA PRO A 146 3.37 95.63 -54.28
C PRO A 146 4.45 95.59 -55.37
N LEU A 147 4.93 94.40 -55.77
CA LEU A 147 5.92 94.24 -56.84
C LEU A 147 5.32 94.51 -58.23
N LEU A 148 4.00 94.36 -58.37
CA LEU A 148 3.23 94.67 -59.58
C LEU A 148 2.70 96.12 -59.58
N GLU A 149 3.27 97.00 -58.74
CA GLU A 149 2.88 98.41 -58.58
C GLU A 149 1.41 98.64 -58.17
N VAL A 150 0.72 97.62 -57.65
CA VAL A 150 -0.63 97.77 -57.11
C VAL A 150 -0.55 98.50 -55.77
N SER A 151 -1.12 99.71 -55.70
CA SER A 151 -1.15 100.48 -54.46
C SER A 151 -2.05 99.81 -53.42
N LEU A 152 -1.44 99.28 -52.36
CA LEU A 152 -2.19 98.74 -51.22
C LEU A 152 -2.75 99.87 -50.35
N PRO A 153 -3.95 99.68 -49.76
CA PRO A 153 -4.50 100.61 -48.79
C PRO A 153 -3.55 100.78 -47.60
N ARG A 154 -3.51 102.00 -47.06
CA ARG A 154 -2.75 102.33 -45.86
C ARG A 154 -3.70 102.79 -44.76
N LEU A 155 -3.71 102.06 -43.66
CA LEU A 155 -4.40 102.43 -42.43
C LEU A 155 -3.92 103.80 -41.92
N GLN A 156 -4.77 104.81 -42.03
CA GLN A 156 -4.52 106.14 -41.47
C GLN A 156 -5.06 106.17 -40.03
N LEU A 157 -4.16 106.13 -39.06
CA LEU A 157 -4.49 106.09 -37.63
C LEU A 157 -3.90 107.31 -36.92
N ASN A 158 -4.62 107.82 -35.92
CA ASN A 158 -4.06 108.81 -35.00
C ASN A 158 -2.91 108.19 -34.17
N GLU A 159 -2.05 109.02 -33.56
CA GLU A 159 -0.84 108.52 -32.88
C GLU A 159 -1.11 107.53 -31.74
N ARG A 160 -2.24 107.69 -31.02
CA ARG A 160 -2.64 106.76 -29.96
C ARG A 160 -3.04 105.41 -30.55
N ALA A 161 -3.86 105.40 -31.58
CA ALA A 161 -4.31 104.20 -32.28
C ALA A 161 -3.16 103.46 -32.97
N ARG A 162 -2.21 104.18 -33.58
CA ARG A 162 -1.01 103.59 -34.17
C ARG A 162 -0.16 102.86 -33.12
N ARG A 163 0.04 103.43 -31.92
CA ARG A 163 0.76 102.73 -30.82
C ARG A 163 0.04 101.46 -30.39
N ILE A 164 -1.28 101.52 -30.22
CA ILE A 164 -2.09 100.35 -29.85
C ILE A 164 -2.00 99.29 -30.96
N GLU A 165 -2.08 99.68 -32.23
CA GLU A 165 -1.93 98.80 -33.39
C GLU A 165 -0.58 98.10 -33.43
N THR A 166 0.52 98.84 -33.26
CA THR A 166 1.87 98.26 -33.27
C THR A 166 2.07 97.26 -32.13
N TRP A 167 1.72 97.64 -30.89
CA TRP A 167 1.89 96.74 -29.75
C TRP A 167 0.95 95.53 -29.80
N SER A 168 -0.33 95.73 -30.15
CA SER A 168 -1.29 94.62 -30.26
C SER A 168 -0.99 93.72 -31.46
N GLY A 169 -0.51 94.25 -32.58
CA GLY A 169 -0.17 93.47 -33.77
C GLY A 169 1.03 92.54 -33.57
N PHE A 170 2.04 92.96 -32.80
CA PHE A 170 3.17 92.09 -32.49
C PHE A 170 2.91 91.16 -31.29
N LEU A 171 2.40 91.69 -30.16
CA LEU A 171 2.29 90.92 -28.93
C LEU A 171 1.15 89.90 -28.94
N LEU A 172 -0.03 90.25 -29.48
CA LEU A 172 -1.21 89.39 -29.42
C LEU A 172 -1.00 88.04 -30.13
N PRO A 173 -0.52 87.97 -31.40
CA PRO A 173 -0.24 86.69 -32.04
C PRO A 173 0.91 85.91 -31.38
N MET A 174 1.92 86.57 -30.80
CA MET A 174 3.00 85.87 -30.08
C MET A 174 2.52 85.21 -28.78
N VAL A 175 1.68 85.90 -27.99
CA VAL A 175 1.07 85.31 -26.79
C VAL A 175 0.18 84.12 -27.17
N LEU A 176 -0.61 84.25 -28.24
CA LEU A 176 -1.43 83.13 -28.73
C LEU A 176 -0.59 81.97 -29.28
N LEU A 177 0.54 82.26 -29.92
CA LEU A 177 1.50 81.25 -30.37
C LEU A 177 2.10 80.49 -29.17
N MET A 178 2.47 81.20 -28.10
CA MET A 178 2.94 80.58 -26.86
C MET A 178 1.87 79.67 -26.23
N ILE A 179 0.61 80.12 -26.18
CA ILE A 179 -0.53 79.32 -25.68
C ILE A 179 -0.74 78.07 -26.54
N ALA A 180 -0.67 78.21 -27.87
CA ALA A 180 -0.80 77.09 -28.79
C ALA A 180 0.34 76.07 -28.59
N GLN A 181 1.58 76.52 -28.41
CA GLN A 181 2.74 75.66 -28.17
C GLN A 181 2.66 74.93 -26.83
N TYR A 182 2.25 75.63 -25.77
CA TYR A 182 1.98 75.01 -24.48
C TYR A 182 0.93 73.90 -24.61
N HIS A 183 -0.12 74.11 -25.40
CA HIS A 183 -1.15 73.11 -25.61
C HIS A 183 -0.61 71.88 -26.38
N THR A 184 0.22 72.09 -27.40
CA THR A 184 0.87 71.02 -28.17
C THR A 184 1.78 70.15 -27.31
N VAL A 185 2.63 70.75 -26.46
CA VAL A 185 3.53 69.99 -25.56
C VAL A 185 2.73 69.14 -24.58
N ARG A 186 1.70 69.72 -23.94
CA ARG A 186 0.86 69.00 -22.98
C ARG A 186 0.15 67.78 -23.61
N LEU A 187 -0.31 67.89 -24.85
CA LEU A 187 -0.94 66.78 -25.58
C LEU A 187 0.07 65.66 -25.89
N ARG A 188 1.32 66.02 -26.23
CA ARG A 188 2.38 65.06 -26.52
C ARG A 188 2.78 64.27 -25.29
N ASP A 189 2.99 64.93 -24.16
CA ASP A 189 3.46 64.27 -22.93
C ASP A 189 2.43 63.25 -22.42
N SER A 190 1.14 63.62 -22.44
CA SER A 190 0.05 62.69 -22.08
C SER A 190 0.04 61.42 -22.95
N ALA A 191 0.32 61.55 -24.26
CA ALA A 191 0.34 60.40 -25.16
C ALA A 191 1.52 59.46 -24.90
N ILE A 192 2.68 60.01 -24.52
CA ILE A 192 3.88 59.24 -24.18
C ILE A 192 3.65 58.45 -22.88
N ASP A 193 3.08 59.08 -21.86
CA ASP A 193 2.81 58.43 -20.56
C ASP A 193 1.84 57.24 -20.70
N HIS A 194 0.78 57.39 -21.51
CA HIS A 194 -0.14 56.29 -21.79
C HIS A 194 0.56 55.12 -22.52
N ALA A 195 1.43 55.41 -23.48
CA ALA A 195 2.17 54.39 -24.22
C ALA A 195 3.16 53.62 -23.33
N LEU A 196 3.88 54.32 -22.44
CA LEU A 196 4.81 53.70 -21.50
C LEU A 196 4.09 52.79 -20.49
N ASN A 197 2.96 53.23 -19.95
CA ASN A 197 2.15 52.44 -19.03
C ASN A 197 1.58 51.18 -19.69
N ALA A 198 1.05 51.29 -20.92
CA ALA A 198 0.55 50.14 -21.67
C ALA A 198 1.65 49.10 -21.95
N ARG A 199 2.85 49.55 -22.31
CA ARG A 199 4.01 48.68 -22.51
C ARG A 199 4.43 47.97 -21.23
N ALA A 200 4.53 48.70 -20.11
CA ALA A 200 4.88 48.12 -18.82
C ALA A 200 3.89 47.04 -18.35
N GLN A 201 2.58 47.25 -18.60
CA GLN A 201 1.56 46.25 -18.30
C GLN A 201 1.69 45.00 -19.20
N SER A 202 1.93 45.18 -20.50
CA SER A 202 2.14 44.07 -21.43
C SER A 202 3.38 43.25 -21.07
N GLU A 203 4.50 43.88 -20.72
CA GLU A 203 5.72 43.19 -20.29
C GLU A 203 5.51 42.40 -18.98
N ARG A 204 4.74 42.93 -18.02
CA ARG A 204 4.37 42.20 -16.79
C ARG A 204 3.49 40.99 -17.09
N ALA A 205 2.46 41.15 -17.93
CA ALA A 205 1.59 40.05 -18.32
C ALA A 205 2.37 38.93 -19.04
N ALA A 206 3.31 39.29 -19.92
CA ALA A 206 4.16 38.34 -20.61
C ALA A 206 5.09 37.57 -19.64
N ARG A 207 5.66 38.25 -18.63
CA ARG A 207 6.48 37.59 -17.60
C ARG A 207 5.67 36.61 -16.76
N LEU A 208 4.50 37.03 -16.26
CA LEU A 208 3.61 36.16 -15.49
C LEU A 208 3.14 34.95 -16.30
N ALA A 209 2.85 35.12 -17.60
CA ALA A 209 2.51 34.02 -18.48
C ALA A 209 3.68 33.04 -18.69
N ALA A 210 4.92 33.56 -18.81
CA ALA A 210 6.12 32.73 -18.92
C ALA A 210 6.41 31.94 -17.63
N GLU A 211 6.28 32.59 -16.46
CA GLU A 211 6.39 31.95 -15.15
C GLU A 211 5.31 30.87 -14.95
N GLY A 212 4.06 31.18 -15.29
CA GLY A 212 2.96 30.22 -15.24
C GLY A 212 3.19 29.01 -16.15
N LYS A 213 3.69 29.23 -17.38
CA LYS A 213 4.06 28.14 -18.29
C LYS A 213 5.18 27.26 -17.71
N ALA A 214 6.20 27.87 -17.10
CA ALA A 214 7.30 27.13 -16.49
C ALA A 214 6.84 26.28 -15.29
N GLN A 215 6.02 26.85 -14.40
CA GLN A 215 5.43 26.11 -13.27
C GLN A 215 4.54 24.95 -13.75
N LEU A 216 3.69 25.20 -14.76
CA LEU A 216 2.83 24.16 -15.32
C LEU A 216 3.65 23.01 -15.94
N GLY A 217 4.74 23.33 -16.65
CA GLY A 217 5.67 22.35 -17.20
C GLY A 217 6.35 21.51 -16.11
N GLN A 218 6.75 22.13 -15.00
CA GLN A 218 7.32 21.41 -13.86
C GLN A 218 6.29 20.49 -13.19
N MET A 219 5.05 20.96 -13.03
CA MET A 219 3.96 20.15 -12.47
C MET A 219 3.62 18.95 -13.36
N LEU A 220 3.56 19.13 -14.68
CA LEU A 220 3.33 18.05 -15.65
C LEU A 220 4.47 17.02 -15.61
N SER A 221 5.73 17.47 -15.54
CA SER A 221 6.88 16.57 -15.42
C SER A 221 6.86 15.78 -14.11
N GLN A 222 6.46 16.40 -13.00
CA GLN A 222 6.34 15.71 -11.72
C GLN A 222 5.18 14.69 -11.75
N ALA A 223 4.06 15.04 -12.37
CA ALA A 223 2.92 14.14 -12.53
C ALA A 223 3.27 12.92 -13.39
N ASP A 224 4.04 13.10 -14.47
CA ASP A 224 4.55 12.01 -15.31
C ASP A 224 5.46 11.06 -14.52
N HIS A 225 6.40 11.62 -13.75
CA HIS A 225 7.29 10.84 -12.89
C HIS A 225 6.51 10.01 -11.86
N SER A 226 5.58 10.65 -11.14
CA SER A 226 4.72 9.95 -10.18
C SER A 226 3.82 8.91 -10.84
N ALA A 227 3.32 9.14 -12.06
CA ALA A 227 2.58 8.14 -12.82
C ALA A 227 3.44 6.90 -13.11
N GLY A 228 4.71 7.09 -13.48
CA GLY A 228 5.68 6.01 -13.70
C GLY A 228 6.02 5.21 -12.42
N GLU A 229 6.18 5.90 -11.28
CA GLU A 229 6.36 5.25 -9.98
C GLU A 229 5.15 4.41 -9.60
N LEU A 230 3.92 4.92 -9.83
CA LEU A 230 2.68 4.18 -9.57
C LEU A 230 2.55 2.92 -10.44
N VAL A 231 2.94 2.97 -11.72
CA VAL A 231 2.95 1.75 -12.59
C VAL A 231 3.92 0.72 -12.03
N SER A 232 5.12 1.16 -11.64
CA SER A 232 6.16 0.27 -11.13
C SER A 232 5.72 -0.40 -9.82
N ALA A 233 5.17 0.39 -8.90
CA ALA A 233 4.62 -0.10 -7.64
C ALA A 233 3.43 -1.07 -7.85
N ALA A 234 2.54 -0.77 -8.80
CA ALA A 234 1.44 -1.67 -9.16
C ALA A 234 1.96 -3.00 -9.74
N GLY A 235 2.98 -2.96 -10.61
CA GLY A 235 3.60 -4.16 -11.16
C GLY A 235 4.27 -5.04 -10.09
N GLU A 236 4.94 -4.42 -9.13
CA GLU A 236 5.55 -5.12 -8.00
C GLU A 236 4.50 -5.72 -7.05
N LEU A 237 3.46 -4.95 -6.70
CA LEU A 237 2.32 -5.43 -5.91
C LEU A 237 1.61 -6.61 -6.60
N GLY A 238 1.40 -6.54 -7.92
CA GLY A 238 0.79 -7.62 -8.69
C GLY A 238 1.63 -8.90 -8.66
N ARG A 239 2.95 -8.79 -8.77
CA ARG A 239 3.86 -9.95 -8.63
C ARG A 239 3.82 -10.55 -7.22
N THR A 240 3.89 -9.71 -6.19
CA THR A 240 3.85 -10.14 -4.79
C THR A 240 2.51 -10.80 -4.46
N SER A 241 1.40 -10.25 -4.94
CA SER A 241 0.07 -10.84 -4.81
C SER A 241 0.01 -12.23 -5.48
N GLY A 242 0.52 -12.38 -6.71
CA GLY A 242 0.56 -13.68 -7.38
C GLY A 242 1.50 -14.71 -6.72
N GLN A 243 2.55 -14.26 -6.02
CA GLN A 243 3.36 -15.13 -5.17
C GLN A 243 2.60 -15.56 -3.90
N LEU A 244 1.90 -14.62 -3.26
CA LEU A 244 1.07 -14.90 -2.10
C LEU A 244 -0.03 -15.92 -2.43
N GLY A 245 -0.75 -15.77 -3.55
CA GLY A 245 -1.79 -16.71 -3.96
C GLY A 245 -1.28 -18.15 -4.17
N ARG A 246 -0.07 -18.29 -4.74
CA ARG A 246 0.58 -19.62 -4.86
C ARG A 246 0.94 -20.19 -3.49
N ALA A 247 1.54 -19.39 -2.61
CA ALA A 247 1.89 -19.83 -1.25
C ALA A 247 0.64 -20.24 -0.45
N VAL A 248 -0.47 -19.51 -0.59
CA VAL A 248 -1.77 -19.83 0.01
C VAL A 248 -2.32 -21.16 -0.51
N ALA A 249 -2.24 -21.40 -1.83
CA ALA A 249 -2.67 -22.67 -2.42
C ALA A 249 -1.83 -23.86 -1.91
N GLU A 250 -0.51 -23.71 -1.85
CA GLU A 250 0.41 -24.71 -1.29
C GLU A 250 0.15 -24.96 0.20
N LEU A 251 -0.08 -23.91 0.99
CA LEU A 251 -0.45 -24.01 2.41
C LEU A 251 -1.77 -24.76 2.60
N ASN A 252 -2.79 -24.47 1.79
CA ASN A 252 -4.07 -25.19 1.84
C ASN A 252 -3.88 -26.67 1.55
N GLN A 253 -3.15 -27.01 0.48
CA GLN A 253 -2.89 -28.40 0.11
C GLN A 253 -2.11 -29.13 1.21
N GLY A 254 -1.03 -28.52 1.71
CA GLY A 254 -0.22 -29.07 2.79
C GLY A 254 -1.03 -29.29 4.06
N SER A 255 -1.86 -28.32 4.45
CA SER A 255 -2.71 -28.43 5.63
C SER A 255 -3.78 -29.51 5.49
N HIS A 256 -4.38 -29.66 4.31
CA HIS A 256 -5.31 -30.77 4.04
C HIS A 256 -4.63 -32.13 4.17
N HIS A 257 -3.46 -32.31 3.57
CA HIS A 257 -2.69 -33.55 3.72
C HIS A 257 -2.30 -33.82 5.17
N GLN A 258 -1.97 -32.79 5.93
CA GLN A 258 -1.60 -32.92 7.34
C GLN A 258 -2.81 -33.33 8.20
N ALA A 259 -4.00 -32.76 7.93
CA ALA A 259 -5.24 -33.16 8.59
C ALA A 259 -5.62 -34.62 8.27
N GLU A 260 -5.49 -35.04 7.00
CA GLU A 260 -5.71 -36.43 6.60
C GLU A 260 -4.72 -37.39 7.26
N ALA A 261 -3.44 -37.02 7.32
CA ALA A 261 -2.41 -37.82 7.96
C ALA A 261 -2.68 -37.96 9.46
N ALA A 262 -3.09 -36.88 10.14
CA ALA A 262 -3.49 -36.93 11.54
C ALA A 262 -4.73 -37.83 11.74
N GLY A 263 -5.72 -37.77 10.85
CA GLY A 263 -6.88 -38.66 10.87
C GLY A 263 -6.51 -40.13 10.73
N ARG A 264 -5.62 -40.48 9.78
CA ARG A 264 -5.10 -41.84 9.62
C ARG A 264 -4.26 -42.30 10.81
N MET A 265 -3.47 -41.41 11.38
CA MET A 265 -2.71 -41.70 12.59
C MET A 265 -3.65 -42.05 13.75
N GLN A 266 -4.74 -41.29 13.92
CA GLN A 266 -5.71 -41.54 14.97
C GLN A 266 -6.41 -42.91 14.83
N SER A 267 -6.75 -43.32 13.60
CA SER A 267 -7.31 -44.65 13.38
C SER A 267 -6.30 -45.76 13.69
N GLN A 268 -5.04 -45.59 13.30
CA GLN A 268 -3.97 -46.56 13.63
C GLN A 268 -3.70 -46.62 15.14
N LEU A 269 -3.73 -45.49 15.84
CA LEU A 269 -3.60 -45.46 17.29
C LEU A 269 -4.76 -46.19 17.99
N ALA A 270 -5.98 -46.08 17.48
CA ALA A 270 -7.13 -46.82 18.01
C ALA A 270 -6.95 -48.34 17.85
N GLU A 271 -6.47 -48.80 16.68
CA GLU A 271 -6.15 -50.23 16.46
C GLU A 271 -5.04 -50.72 17.38
N LEU A 272 -3.98 -49.93 17.56
CA LEU A 272 -2.88 -50.24 18.49
C LEU A 272 -3.35 -50.28 19.94
N HIS A 273 -4.26 -49.39 20.33
CA HIS A 273 -4.86 -49.39 21.67
C HIS A 273 -5.58 -50.72 21.93
N GLN A 274 -6.42 -51.16 20.99
CA GLN A 274 -7.13 -52.43 21.09
C GLN A 274 -6.17 -53.63 21.08
N ALA A 275 -5.06 -53.56 20.34
CA ALA A 275 -4.03 -54.59 20.38
C ALA A 275 -3.34 -54.66 21.75
N LEU A 276 -3.04 -53.52 22.38
CA LEU A 276 -2.45 -53.48 23.73
C LEU A 276 -3.40 -53.96 24.82
N GLU A 277 -4.70 -53.65 24.73
CA GLU A 277 -5.69 -54.20 25.67
C GLU A 277 -5.74 -55.72 25.60
N ARG A 278 -5.72 -56.28 24.38
CA ARG A 278 -5.64 -57.73 24.16
C ARG A 278 -4.33 -58.30 24.72
N ALA A 279 -3.20 -57.63 24.53
CA ALA A 279 -1.91 -58.04 25.08
C ALA A 279 -1.94 -58.04 26.62
N ALA A 280 -2.50 -57.00 27.25
CA ALA A 280 -2.64 -56.92 28.71
C ALA A 280 -3.50 -58.07 29.27
N SER A 281 -4.62 -58.37 28.62
CA SER A 281 -5.48 -59.51 28.98
C SER A 281 -4.73 -60.84 28.84
N PHE A 282 -4.00 -61.02 27.73
CA PHE A 282 -3.20 -62.22 27.48
C PHE A 282 -2.10 -62.42 28.53
N VAL A 283 -1.37 -61.37 28.92
CA VAL A 283 -0.38 -61.42 30.01
C VAL A 283 -1.01 -61.87 31.32
N SER A 284 -2.18 -61.32 31.66
CA SER A 284 -2.92 -61.69 32.86
C SER A 284 -3.33 -63.17 32.82
N GLU A 285 -3.82 -63.64 31.68
CA GLU A 285 -4.21 -65.05 31.50
C GLU A 285 -3.00 -65.99 31.66
N VAL A 286 -1.88 -65.70 30.99
CA VAL A 286 -0.65 -66.51 31.07
C VAL A 286 -0.09 -66.50 32.49
N THR A 287 -0.15 -65.36 33.19
CA THR A 287 0.26 -65.26 34.60
C THR A 287 -0.58 -66.20 35.48
N HIS A 288 -1.90 -66.17 35.32
CA HIS A 288 -2.81 -67.04 36.08
C HIS A 288 -2.58 -68.53 35.76
N ARG A 289 -2.44 -68.87 34.48
CA ARG A 289 -2.17 -70.25 34.03
C ARG A 289 -0.83 -70.77 34.56
N SER A 290 0.21 -69.94 34.55
CA SER A 290 1.52 -70.28 35.07
C SER A 290 1.48 -70.50 36.59
N ALA A 291 0.79 -69.63 37.33
CA ALA A 291 0.58 -69.82 38.77
C ALA A 291 -0.16 -71.13 39.09
N SER A 292 -1.20 -71.47 38.31
CA SER A 292 -1.91 -72.74 38.43
C SER A 292 -1.02 -73.95 38.13
N ALA A 293 -0.21 -73.89 37.07
CA ALA A 293 0.76 -74.93 36.74
C ALA A 293 1.82 -75.11 37.84
N GLY A 294 2.33 -74.02 38.41
CA GLY A 294 3.25 -74.05 39.54
C GLY A 294 2.64 -74.74 40.76
N LYS A 295 1.40 -74.41 41.12
CA LYS A 295 0.69 -75.07 42.23
C LYS A 295 0.52 -76.58 42.00
N ARG A 296 0.21 -77.00 40.77
CA ARG A 296 0.08 -78.43 40.43
C ARG A 296 1.42 -79.15 40.47
N ALA A 297 2.50 -78.51 40.03
CA ALA A 297 3.85 -79.06 40.10
C ALA A 297 4.31 -79.22 41.55
N ASP A 298 4.01 -78.24 42.42
CA ASP A 298 4.32 -78.28 43.85
C ASP A 298 3.57 -79.42 44.56
N GLN A 299 2.28 -79.60 44.26
CA GLN A 299 1.50 -80.76 44.73
C GLN A 299 2.11 -82.09 44.26
N GLY A 300 2.58 -82.16 43.00
CA GLY A 300 3.28 -83.34 42.49
C GLY A 300 4.58 -83.63 43.24
N ASN A 301 5.35 -82.59 43.57
CA ASN A 301 6.57 -82.73 44.36
C ASN A 301 6.27 -83.25 45.78
N GLN A 302 5.20 -82.77 46.41
CA GLN A 302 4.76 -83.25 47.72
C GLN A 302 4.34 -84.73 47.68
N ALA A 303 3.57 -85.13 46.66
CA ALA A 303 3.19 -86.53 46.48
C ALA A 303 4.41 -87.46 46.26
N LEU A 304 5.42 -87.01 45.50
CA LEU A 304 6.67 -87.78 45.34
C LEU A 304 7.45 -87.87 46.66
N ALA A 305 7.50 -86.82 47.47
CA ALA A 305 8.14 -86.86 48.79
C ALA A 305 7.45 -87.87 49.73
N GLU A 306 6.11 -87.96 49.67
CA GLU A 306 5.35 -89.00 50.36
C GLU A 306 5.68 -90.41 49.84
N CYS A 307 5.84 -90.58 48.52
CA CYS A 307 6.27 -91.85 47.93
C CYS A 307 7.68 -92.26 48.37
N VAL A 308 8.65 -91.34 48.42
CA VAL A 308 10.01 -91.61 48.96
C VAL A 308 9.92 -92.11 50.40
N THR A 309 9.10 -91.45 51.22
CA THR A 309 8.87 -91.85 52.61
C THR A 309 8.27 -93.26 52.71
N ALA A 310 7.33 -93.61 51.82
CA ALA A 310 6.74 -94.94 51.76
C ALA A 310 7.77 -96.01 51.34
N ILE A 311 8.63 -95.71 50.37
CA ILE A 311 9.74 -96.61 49.95
C ILE A 311 10.69 -96.87 51.11
N HIS A 312 11.11 -95.85 51.86
CA HIS A 312 11.98 -96.05 53.02
C HIS A 312 11.32 -96.92 54.09
N ARG A 313 10.01 -96.79 54.31
CA ARG A 313 9.26 -97.69 55.21
C ARG A 313 9.24 -99.13 54.69
N ILE A 314 9.11 -99.34 53.39
CA ILE A 314 9.16 -100.66 52.76
C ILE A 314 10.57 -101.27 52.93
N GLN A 315 11.63 -100.51 52.66
CA GLN A 315 13.02 -100.94 52.87
C GLN A 315 13.29 -101.36 54.32
N ALA A 316 12.82 -100.57 55.30
CA ALA A 316 12.94 -100.93 56.71
C ALA A 316 12.20 -102.24 57.04
N ARG A 317 11.00 -102.45 56.48
CA ARG A 317 10.26 -103.71 56.65
C ARG A 317 10.95 -104.90 55.98
N HIS A 318 11.61 -104.72 54.84
CA HIS A 318 12.41 -105.79 54.24
C HIS A 318 13.55 -106.22 55.15
N GLN A 319 14.22 -105.28 55.83
CA GLN A 319 15.27 -105.59 56.80
C GLN A 319 14.74 -106.40 58.00
N ASP A 320 13.56 -106.04 58.52
CA ASP A 320 12.89 -106.80 59.59
C ASP A 320 12.60 -108.26 59.17
N ILE A 321 12.11 -108.45 57.94
CA ILE A 321 11.77 -109.79 57.41
C ILE A 321 13.04 -110.60 57.16
N ASP A 322 14.10 -109.99 56.63
CA ASP A 322 15.38 -110.66 56.39
C ASP A 322 16.02 -111.15 57.71
N ALA A 323 15.97 -110.32 58.76
CA ALA A 323 16.41 -110.71 60.10
C ALA A 323 15.58 -111.89 60.65
N THR A 324 14.25 -111.85 60.46
CA THR A 324 13.36 -112.94 60.89
C THR A 324 13.63 -114.23 60.13
N THR A 325 13.87 -114.15 58.82
CA THR A 325 14.14 -115.31 57.96
C THR A 325 15.51 -115.91 58.25
N SER A 326 16.49 -115.09 58.61
CA SER A 326 17.78 -115.52 59.13
C SER A 326 17.62 -116.29 60.45
N LEU A 327 16.78 -115.80 61.38
CA LEU A 327 16.46 -116.53 62.62
C LEU A 327 15.79 -117.89 62.34
N ILE A 328 14.84 -117.96 61.41
CA ILE A 328 14.19 -119.22 61.01
C ILE A 328 15.21 -120.23 60.50
N THR A 329 16.19 -119.75 59.72
CA THR A 329 17.28 -120.59 59.19
C THR A 329 18.12 -121.16 60.34
N HIS A 330 18.52 -120.32 61.29
CA HIS A 330 19.23 -120.79 62.48
C HIS A 330 18.43 -121.80 63.30
N ILE A 331 17.11 -121.58 63.49
CA ILE A 331 16.24 -122.52 64.21
C ILE A 331 16.14 -123.85 63.44
N ALA A 332 15.99 -123.82 62.13
CA ALA A 332 15.92 -125.02 61.29
C ALA A 332 17.24 -125.81 61.35
N GLU A 333 18.39 -125.14 61.31
CA GLU A 333 19.71 -125.78 61.48
C GLU A 333 19.86 -126.41 62.88
N GLN A 334 19.47 -125.70 63.93
CA GLN A 334 19.45 -126.26 65.30
C GLN A 334 18.53 -127.47 65.42
N THR A 335 17.35 -127.40 64.80
CA THR A 335 16.37 -128.51 64.79
C THR A 335 16.91 -129.72 64.02
N ASN A 336 17.60 -129.49 62.90
CA ASN A 336 18.27 -130.53 62.13
C ASN A 336 19.36 -131.24 62.96
N LEU A 337 20.15 -130.48 63.73
CA LEU A 337 21.15 -131.03 64.64
C LEU A 337 20.51 -131.84 65.79
N LEU A 338 19.41 -131.35 66.37
CA LEU A 338 18.66 -132.08 67.39
C LEU A 338 18.06 -133.39 66.85
N ALA A 339 17.49 -133.34 65.64
CA ALA A 339 16.95 -134.51 64.95
C ALA A 339 18.03 -135.54 64.63
N LEU A 340 19.22 -135.09 64.21
CA LEU A 340 20.38 -135.95 64.01
C LEU A 340 20.80 -136.64 65.31
N ASN A 341 20.89 -135.89 66.42
CA ASN A 341 21.21 -136.45 67.73
C ASN A 341 20.15 -137.49 68.17
N ALA A 342 18.87 -137.20 67.95
CA ALA A 342 17.77 -138.12 68.25
C ALA A 342 17.82 -139.39 67.38
N ALA A 343 18.17 -139.27 66.10
CA ALA A 343 18.35 -140.42 65.20
C ALA A 343 19.53 -141.31 65.64
N ILE A 344 20.63 -140.71 66.11
CA ILE A 344 21.78 -141.44 66.68
C ILE A 344 21.37 -142.20 67.94
N GLU A 345 20.65 -141.56 68.86
CA GLU A 345 20.22 -142.20 70.12
C GLU A 345 19.16 -143.29 69.86
N ALA A 346 18.27 -143.08 68.90
CA ALA A 346 17.31 -144.08 68.45
C ALA A 346 17.99 -145.32 67.84
N ALA A 347 19.04 -145.13 67.03
CA ALA A 347 19.86 -146.21 66.52
C ALA A 347 20.58 -146.97 67.66
N ARG A 348 21.03 -146.25 68.68
CA ARG A 348 21.70 -146.81 69.87
C ARG A 348 20.77 -147.68 70.73
N ALA A 349 19.48 -147.35 70.78
CA ALA A 349 18.46 -148.12 71.49
C ALA A 349 17.98 -149.40 70.76
N GLY A 350 18.46 -149.65 69.54
CA GLY A 350 18.15 -150.86 68.77
C GLY A 350 16.65 -151.00 68.45
N GLU A 351 16.07 -152.19 68.66
CA GLU A 351 14.67 -152.48 68.34
C GLU A 351 13.66 -151.60 69.13
N HIS A 352 14.00 -151.19 70.36
CA HIS A 352 13.15 -150.32 71.17
C HIS A 352 13.13 -148.86 70.67
N GLY A 353 14.08 -148.47 69.82
CA GLY A 353 14.21 -147.11 69.27
C GLY A 353 13.53 -146.87 67.92
N ARG A 354 12.95 -147.89 67.27
CA ARG A 354 12.42 -147.79 65.89
C ARG A 354 11.39 -146.67 65.72
N GLY A 355 10.47 -146.48 66.67
CA GLY A 355 9.49 -145.39 66.64
C GLY A 355 10.14 -144.00 66.74
N PHE A 356 11.17 -143.86 67.58
CA PHE A 356 11.93 -142.61 67.72
C PHE A 356 12.77 -142.31 66.47
N ALA A 357 13.31 -143.33 65.80
CA ALA A 357 14.07 -143.15 64.57
C ALA A 357 13.19 -142.57 63.43
N VAL A 358 11.94 -143.02 63.32
CA VAL A 358 10.98 -142.48 62.33
C VAL A 358 10.65 -141.03 62.63
N VAL A 359 10.36 -140.68 63.89
CA VAL A 359 10.09 -139.29 64.30
C VAL A 359 11.32 -138.41 64.06
N ALA A 360 12.52 -138.88 64.38
CA ALA A 360 13.76 -138.13 64.16
C ALA A 360 14.00 -137.85 62.67
N GLN A 361 13.73 -138.81 61.78
CA GLN A 361 13.82 -138.61 60.33
C GLN A 361 12.79 -137.58 59.83
N GLU A 362 11.54 -137.66 60.29
CA GLU A 362 10.48 -136.71 59.90
C GLU A 362 10.81 -135.28 60.36
N VAL A 363 11.32 -135.10 61.59
CA VAL A 363 11.76 -133.80 62.10
C VAL A 363 12.94 -133.27 61.28
N ARG A 364 13.86 -134.15 60.86
CA ARG A 364 15.00 -133.79 60.01
C ARG A 364 14.55 -133.31 58.63
N GLU A 365 13.62 -134.02 57.99
CA GLU A 365 13.04 -133.63 56.71
C GLU A 365 12.28 -132.30 56.82
N LEU A 366 11.51 -132.11 57.89
CA LEU A 366 10.81 -130.85 58.16
C LEU A 366 11.79 -129.67 58.35
N SER A 367 12.89 -129.89 59.05
CA SER A 367 13.93 -128.87 59.24
C SER A 367 14.64 -128.50 57.93
N THR A 368 14.92 -129.49 57.07
CA THR A 368 15.53 -129.26 55.75
C THR A 368 14.59 -128.47 54.83
N ARG A 369 13.29 -128.83 54.82
CA ARG A 369 12.26 -128.10 54.09
C ARG A 369 12.08 -126.67 54.60
N SER A 370 12.18 -126.46 55.92
CA SER A 370 12.12 -125.13 56.53
C SER A 370 13.31 -124.26 56.09
N ASN A 371 14.52 -124.83 56.05
CA ASN A 371 15.72 -124.13 55.57
C ASN A 371 15.63 -123.73 54.10
N GLU A 372 15.18 -124.64 53.24
CA GLU A 372 14.99 -124.34 51.81
C GLU A 372 13.92 -123.26 51.60
N SER A 373 12.82 -123.32 52.35
CA SER A 373 11.77 -122.28 52.30
C SER A 373 12.31 -120.92 52.76
N ALA A 374 13.10 -120.88 53.83
CA ALA A 374 13.74 -119.66 54.32
C ALA A 374 14.74 -119.10 53.29
N ARG A 375 15.49 -119.96 52.59
CA ARG A 375 16.39 -119.54 51.49
C ARG A 375 15.61 -118.90 50.34
N GLN A 376 14.52 -119.52 49.90
CA GLN A 376 13.65 -118.98 48.84
C GLN A 376 13.04 -117.63 49.22
N ILE A 377 12.62 -117.46 50.48
CA ILE A 377 12.14 -116.17 51.00
C ILE A 377 13.25 -115.10 50.91
N ARG A 378 14.49 -115.43 51.31
CA ARG A 378 15.63 -114.50 51.19
C ARG A 378 15.94 -114.11 49.74
N GLU A 379 15.88 -115.05 48.80
CA GLU A 379 16.07 -114.75 47.38
C GLU A 379 14.98 -113.81 46.84
N LEU A 380 13.72 -114.03 47.23
CA LEU A 380 12.61 -113.12 46.88
C LEU A 380 12.79 -111.74 47.51
N LEU A 381 13.25 -111.65 48.76
CA LEU A 381 13.53 -110.38 49.43
C LEU A 381 14.67 -109.61 48.76
N ALA A 382 15.74 -110.30 48.36
CA ALA A 382 16.85 -109.69 47.64
C ALA A 382 16.43 -109.10 46.28
N SER A 383 15.62 -109.86 45.53
CA SER A 383 15.02 -109.39 44.27
C SER A 383 14.11 -108.18 44.51
N SER A 384 13.21 -108.26 45.50
CA SER A 384 12.31 -107.17 45.86
C SER A 384 13.07 -105.91 46.31
N HIS A 385 14.19 -106.07 47.03
CA HIS A 385 15.04 -104.95 47.42
C HIS A 385 15.63 -104.23 46.20
N GLN A 386 16.07 -104.97 45.18
CA GLN A 386 16.58 -104.39 43.94
C GLN A 386 15.49 -103.58 43.21
N GLU A 387 14.27 -104.13 43.10
CA GLU A 387 13.13 -103.44 42.48
C GLU A 387 12.76 -102.15 43.24
N VAL A 388 12.75 -102.20 44.57
CA VAL A 388 12.48 -101.02 45.41
C VAL A 388 13.58 -99.95 45.24
N SER A 389 14.85 -100.34 45.19
CA SER A 389 15.97 -99.43 44.95
C SER A 389 15.92 -98.77 43.57
N ASN A 390 15.55 -99.54 42.53
CA ASN A 390 15.31 -99.00 41.20
C ASN A 390 14.13 -97.99 41.21
N GLY A 391 13.04 -98.31 41.93
CA GLY A 391 11.90 -97.42 42.09
C GLY A 391 12.26 -96.09 42.78
N GLU A 392 13.14 -96.13 43.78
CA GLU A 392 13.67 -94.95 44.45
C GLU A 392 14.42 -94.02 43.48
N ALA A 393 15.29 -94.59 42.64
CA ALA A 393 16.04 -93.83 41.64
C ALA A 393 15.11 -93.16 40.61
N VAL A 394 14.06 -93.86 40.15
CA VAL A 394 13.06 -93.29 39.24
C VAL A 394 12.32 -92.11 39.88
N ILE A 395 11.93 -92.24 41.16
CA ILE A 395 11.25 -91.17 41.89
C ILE A 395 12.17 -89.96 42.07
N GLN A 396 13.44 -90.16 42.43
CA GLN A 396 14.41 -89.06 42.53
C GLN A 396 14.55 -88.30 41.20
N GLY A 397 14.62 -89.02 40.07
CA GLY A 397 14.61 -88.41 38.74
C GLY A 397 13.35 -87.60 38.46
N ALA A 398 12.18 -88.11 38.85
CA ALA A 398 10.90 -87.40 38.72
C ALA A 398 10.83 -86.14 39.59
N THR A 399 11.34 -86.18 40.83
CA THR A 399 11.44 -85.03 41.73
C THR A 399 12.34 -83.94 41.15
N GLN A 400 13.46 -84.33 40.56
CA GLN A 400 14.40 -83.39 39.93
C GLN A 400 13.78 -82.71 38.70
N ALA A 401 13.05 -83.47 37.87
CA ALA A 401 12.32 -82.94 36.72
C ALA A 401 11.21 -81.95 37.14
N LEU A 402 10.42 -82.28 38.16
CA LEU A 402 9.38 -81.37 38.70
C LEU A 402 9.96 -80.09 39.30
N SER A 403 11.12 -80.19 39.97
CA SER A 403 11.83 -79.03 40.48
C SER A 403 12.32 -78.11 39.34
N GLY A 404 12.76 -78.69 38.22
CA GLY A 404 13.07 -77.94 37.00
C GLY A 404 11.85 -77.24 36.40
N ILE A 405 10.68 -77.90 36.38
CA ILE A 405 9.42 -77.29 35.93
C ILE A 405 9.03 -76.10 36.82
N LEU A 406 9.17 -76.22 38.15
CA LEU A 406 8.90 -75.12 39.07
C LEU A 406 9.81 -73.91 38.82
N ALA A 407 11.09 -74.13 38.52
CA ALA A 407 12.01 -73.06 38.14
C ALA A 407 11.55 -72.35 36.86
N LEU A 408 11.19 -73.10 35.82
CA LEU A 408 10.69 -72.55 34.55
C LEU A 408 9.40 -71.74 34.75
N VAL A 409 8.45 -72.24 35.55
CA VAL A 409 7.22 -71.51 35.87
C VAL A 409 7.52 -70.19 36.58
N LYS A 410 8.52 -70.17 37.47
CA LYS A 410 8.93 -68.96 38.17
C LYS A 410 9.55 -67.94 37.20
N ASP A 411 10.35 -68.38 36.25
CA ASP A 411 10.93 -67.52 35.23
C ASP A 411 9.85 -66.95 34.29
N ILE A 412 8.89 -67.77 33.83
CA ILE A 412 7.73 -67.29 33.07
C ILE A 412 6.95 -66.24 33.87
N GLY A 413 6.80 -66.42 35.18
CA GLY A 413 6.17 -65.43 36.06
C GLY A 413 6.90 -64.10 36.08
N ARG A 414 8.24 -64.11 36.08
CA ARG A 414 9.07 -62.90 35.99
C ARG A 414 8.92 -62.22 34.62
N ASP A 415 8.98 -62.99 33.55
CA ASP A 415 8.84 -62.48 32.18
C ASP A 415 7.48 -61.82 31.96
N MET A 416 6.41 -62.39 32.52
CA MET A 416 5.07 -61.79 32.45
C MET A 416 4.94 -60.49 33.26
N GLN A 417 5.65 -60.36 34.38
CA GLN A 417 5.69 -59.10 35.13
C GLN A 417 6.39 -58.00 34.33
N GLU A 418 7.50 -58.32 33.66
CA GLU A 418 8.20 -57.39 32.78
C GLU A 418 7.34 -57.02 31.57
N LEU A 419 6.67 -58.00 30.92
CA LEU A 419 5.75 -57.74 29.81
C LEU A 419 4.57 -56.86 30.22
N SER A 420 4.05 -57.04 31.45
CA SER A 420 2.99 -56.19 32.01
C SER A 420 3.45 -54.74 32.17
N ALA A 421 4.67 -54.54 32.69
CA ALA A 421 5.27 -53.20 32.82
C ALA A 421 5.47 -52.54 31.45
N LEU A 422 5.99 -53.30 30.47
CA LEU A 422 6.17 -52.83 29.09
C LEU A 422 4.83 -52.43 28.44
N THR A 423 3.81 -53.27 28.61
CA THR A 423 2.45 -53.01 28.09
C THR A 423 1.87 -51.72 28.69
N ARG A 424 2.07 -51.48 29.99
CA ARG A 424 1.64 -50.25 30.66
C ARG A 424 2.38 -49.02 30.12
N SER A 425 3.69 -49.12 29.92
CA SER A 425 4.49 -48.04 29.34
C SER A 425 4.07 -47.72 27.90
N GLN A 426 3.79 -48.75 27.09
CA GLN A 426 3.29 -48.58 25.72
C GLN A 426 1.92 -47.89 25.70
N HIS A 427 1.04 -48.21 26.65
CA HIS A 427 -0.26 -47.56 26.76
C HIS A 427 -0.12 -46.05 27.03
N GLN A 428 0.79 -45.66 27.93
CA GLN A 428 1.10 -44.24 28.18
C GLN A 428 1.69 -43.55 26.95
N ALA A 429 2.58 -44.22 26.22
CA ALA A 429 3.16 -43.69 24.98
C ALA A 429 2.09 -43.49 23.89
N LEU A 430 1.16 -44.44 23.72
CA LEU A 430 0.04 -44.27 22.78
C LEU A 430 -0.85 -43.09 23.16
N HIS A 431 -1.12 -42.88 24.45
CA HIS A 431 -1.90 -41.73 24.89
C HIS A 431 -1.22 -40.39 24.53
N ALA A 432 0.09 -40.30 24.75
CA ALA A 432 0.88 -39.13 24.36
C ALA A 432 0.90 -38.93 22.83
N LEU A 433 0.99 -40.02 22.05
CA LEU A 433 0.90 -39.97 20.59
C LEU A 433 -0.48 -39.52 20.12
N GLY A 434 -1.56 -39.91 20.80
CA GLY A 434 -2.91 -39.44 20.51
C GLY A 434 -3.03 -37.94 20.72
N GLN A 435 -2.55 -37.41 21.84
CA GLN A 435 -2.53 -35.96 22.11
C GLN A 435 -1.71 -35.19 21.07
N ALA A 436 -0.57 -35.75 20.64
CA ALA A 436 0.23 -35.15 19.58
C ALA A 436 -0.52 -35.16 18.23
N GLY A 437 -1.23 -36.24 17.91
CA GLY A 437 -2.09 -36.34 16.73
C GLY A 437 -3.20 -35.29 16.71
N ASP A 438 -3.90 -35.12 17.83
CA ASP A 438 -4.93 -34.08 18.00
C ASP A 438 -4.37 -32.67 17.82
N ALA A 439 -3.17 -32.41 18.37
CA ALA A 439 -2.48 -31.13 18.20
C ALA A 439 -2.12 -30.85 16.74
N VAL A 440 -1.62 -31.85 16.01
CA VAL A 440 -1.33 -31.73 14.57
C VAL A 440 -2.59 -31.43 13.77
N ALA A 441 -3.70 -32.11 14.07
CA ALA A 441 -4.99 -31.83 13.43
C ALA A 441 -5.48 -30.40 13.72
N ALA A 442 -5.33 -29.92 14.96
CA ALA A 442 -5.69 -28.56 15.33
C ALA A 442 -4.84 -27.52 14.60
N VAL A 443 -3.52 -27.71 14.52
CA VAL A 443 -2.62 -26.82 13.77
C VAL A 443 -2.96 -26.79 12.28
N ALA A 444 -3.26 -27.95 11.68
CA ALA A 444 -3.72 -28.02 10.30
C ALA A 444 -5.01 -27.21 10.08
N GLY A 445 -5.98 -27.34 10.99
CA GLY A 445 -7.23 -26.56 10.98
C GLY A 445 -6.99 -25.05 11.11
N GLN A 446 -6.11 -24.65 12.03
CA GLN A 446 -5.73 -23.24 12.21
C GLN A 446 -5.02 -22.68 10.98
N THR A 447 -4.13 -23.47 10.37
CA THR A 447 -3.39 -23.07 9.16
C THR A 447 -4.35 -22.87 7.98
N LEU A 448 -5.37 -23.72 7.83
CA LEU A 448 -6.44 -23.52 6.86
C LEU A 448 -7.22 -22.23 7.11
N ALA A 449 -7.53 -21.91 8.37
CA ALA A 449 -8.21 -20.66 8.73
C ALA A 449 -7.35 -19.43 8.38
N THR A 450 -6.06 -19.45 8.72
CA THR A 450 -5.11 -18.39 8.39
C THR A 450 -4.92 -18.26 6.87
N SER A 451 -4.86 -19.37 6.16
CA SER A 451 -4.76 -19.41 4.70
C SER A 451 -5.98 -18.75 4.02
N ARG A 452 -7.19 -18.96 4.55
CA ARG A 452 -8.39 -18.25 4.07
C ARG A 452 -8.30 -16.74 4.29
N GLN A 453 -7.74 -16.28 5.41
CA GLN A 453 -7.50 -14.86 5.64
C GLN A 453 -6.47 -14.30 4.67
N MET A 454 -5.39 -15.04 4.40
CA MET A 454 -4.39 -14.64 3.40
C MET A 454 -4.97 -14.56 1.98
N ALA A 455 -5.87 -15.47 1.61
CA ALA A 455 -6.60 -15.38 0.33
C ALA A 455 -7.45 -14.10 0.23
N ALA A 456 -8.07 -13.66 1.32
CA ALA A 456 -8.80 -12.39 1.35
C ALA A 456 -7.85 -11.20 1.19
N TYR A 457 -6.70 -11.20 1.88
CA TYR A 457 -5.68 -10.17 1.70
C TYR A 457 -5.11 -10.14 0.28
N GLU A 458 -4.92 -11.30 -0.35
CA GLU A 458 -4.52 -11.39 -1.75
C GLU A 458 -5.53 -10.69 -2.65
N ALA A 459 -6.83 -10.94 -2.47
CA ALA A 459 -7.89 -10.31 -3.24
C ALA A 459 -7.91 -8.78 -3.06
N ASP A 460 -7.71 -8.29 -1.84
CA ASP A 460 -7.59 -6.86 -1.55
C ASP A 460 -6.37 -6.23 -2.26
N LEU A 461 -5.21 -6.90 -2.21
CA LEU A 461 -4.00 -6.45 -2.92
C LEU A 461 -4.21 -6.38 -4.44
N GLN A 462 -4.92 -7.35 -5.02
CA GLN A 462 -5.29 -7.30 -6.44
C GLN A 462 -6.22 -6.09 -6.72
N GLY A 463 -7.15 -5.79 -5.82
CA GLY A 463 -8.00 -4.60 -5.90
C GLY A 463 -7.20 -3.29 -5.89
N ILE A 464 -6.26 -3.15 -4.95
CA ILE A 464 -5.36 -2.00 -4.85
C ILE A 464 -4.51 -1.87 -6.12
N THR A 465 -3.96 -2.97 -6.62
CA THR A 465 -3.14 -2.98 -7.84
C THR A 465 -3.91 -2.42 -9.03
N ARG A 466 -5.16 -2.87 -9.25
CA ARG A 466 -6.03 -2.34 -10.32
C ARG A 466 -6.35 -0.86 -10.14
N LEU A 467 -6.53 -0.40 -8.90
CA LEU A 467 -6.79 1.01 -8.61
C LEU A 467 -5.57 1.88 -8.96
N LEU A 468 -4.36 1.45 -8.58
CA LEU A 468 -3.12 2.16 -8.91
C LEU A 468 -2.87 2.22 -10.42
N GLU A 469 -3.11 1.13 -11.14
CA GLU A 469 -3.04 1.10 -12.61
C GLU A 469 -4.03 2.09 -13.25
N SER A 470 -5.25 2.17 -12.72
CA SER A 470 -6.28 3.10 -13.20
C SER A 470 -5.89 4.56 -12.94
N GLN A 471 -5.42 4.88 -11.73
CA GLN A 471 -4.98 6.23 -11.38
C GLN A 471 -3.76 6.67 -12.19
N SER A 472 -2.79 5.76 -12.40
CA SER A 472 -1.63 6.05 -13.24
C SER A 472 -2.03 6.32 -14.69
N LYS A 473 -2.96 5.53 -15.27
CA LYS A 473 -3.52 5.79 -16.61
C LYS A 473 -4.19 7.16 -16.71
N GLY A 474 -4.93 7.57 -15.67
CA GLY A 474 -5.58 8.89 -15.59
C GLY A 474 -4.57 10.04 -15.49
N LEU A 475 -3.51 9.89 -14.70
CA LEU A 475 -2.44 10.88 -14.64
C LEU A 475 -1.70 10.99 -15.99
N ALA A 476 -1.40 9.84 -16.61
CA ALA A 476 -0.73 9.78 -17.90
C ALA A 476 -1.58 10.31 -19.08
N SER A 477 -2.92 10.33 -18.96
CA SER A 477 -3.78 11.00 -19.95
C SER A 477 -3.77 12.51 -19.75
N ILE A 478 -3.85 12.99 -18.50
CA ILE A 478 -3.78 14.42 -18.17
C ILE A 478 -2.44 15.02 -18.65
N VAL A 479 -1.34 14.30 -18.46
CA VAL A 479 0.00 14.73 -18.92
C VAL A 479 0.12 14.77 -20.45
N ARG A 480 -0.62 13.91 -21.17
CA ARG A 480 -0.59 13.88 -22.65
C ARG A 480 -1.49 14.91 -23.31
N GLU A 481 -2.54 15.34 -22.64
CA GLU A 481 -3.53 16.30 -23.15
C GLU A 481 -3.25 17.75 -22.77
N GLY A 482 -2.48 17.98 -21.70
CA GLY A 482 -2.01 19.31 -21.26
C GLY A 482 -0.65 19.68 -21.82
#